data_AF-A0A8I1WXC3-F1
#
_entry.id   AF-A0A8I1WXC3-F1
#
_cell.length_a   1.000
_cell.length_b   1.000
_cell.length_c   1.000
_cell.angle_alpha   90.00
_cell.angle_beta   90.00
_cell.angle_gamma   90.00
#
_symmetry.space_group_name_H-M   'P 1'
#
loop_
_entity.id
_entity.type
_entity.pdbx_description
1 polymer ?
#
loop_
_entity_poly.entity_id
_entity_poly.type
_entity_poly.pdbx_seq_one_letter_code
_entity_poly.pdbx_strand_id
1 'polypeptide(L)'
;MIPGLLQLSRDFLFPAVMLAAVFLRALVTPAQSEVYAPNGVVLSPTDWAKASTDGKSVTVKDALTNSENSMITDGVKGVDGYTLTVMSFWDAAPNGDYLTIEVRQHGSVAANCRVSSAKDGSTFDTTC
;
A
#
# COMPACT_ATOMS: atom_id res chain seq x y z
N MET A 1 -2.39 -56.56 -31.18
CA MET A 1 -2.75 -55.16 -31.47
C MET A 1 -2.88 -54.43 -30.14
N ILE A 2 -2.19 -53.30 -30.01
CA ILE A 2 -1.67 -52.71 -28.77
C ILE A 2 -2.77 -51.96 -27.99
N PRO A 3 -3.26 -52.44 -26.83
CA PRO A 3 -4.10 -51.66 -25.93
C PRO A 3 -3.19 -51.02 -24.87
N GLY A 4 -2.50 -49.94 -25.22
CA GLY A 4 -1.51 -49.37 -24.29
C GLY A 4 -1.23 -47.87 -24.47
N LEU A 5 -1.53 -47.32 -25.64
CA LEU A 5 -1.27 -45.91 -25.95
C LEU A 5 -2.38 -44.96 -25.47
N LEU A 6 -3.61 -45.45 -25.25
CA LEU A 6 -4.74 -44.62 -24.81
C LEU A 6 -4.87 -44.50 -23.28
N GLN A 7 -4.22 -45.35 -22.50
CA GLN A 7 -4.20 -45.25 -21.03
C GLN A 7 -3.10 -44.30 -20.53
N LEU A 8 -1.94 -44.29 -21.20
CA LEU A 8 -0.79 -43.47 -20.82
C LEU A 8 -1.03 -41.96 -21.00
N SER A 9 -1.85 -41.55 -21.97
CA SER A 9 -2.20 -40.14 -22.14
C SER A 9 -3.13 -39.64 -21.04
N ARG A 10 -4.01 -40.49 -20.51
CA ARG A 10 -4.99 -40.09 -19.49
C ARG A 10 -4.38 -39.96 -18.09
N ASP A 11 -3.38 -40.75 -17.74
CA ASP A 11 -2.81 -40.71 -16.38
C ASP A 11 -1.72 -39.64 -16.19
N PHE A 12 -1.16 -39.09 -17.27
CA PHE A 12 -0.15 -38.03 -17.21
C PHE A 12 -0.68 -36.60 -17.43
N LEU A 13 -1.81 -36.45 -18.14
CA LEU A 13 -2.35 -35.12 -18.47
C LEU A 13 -3.06 -34.45 -17.29
N PHE A 14 -3.69 -35.21 -16.39
CA PHE A 14 -4.44 -34.62 -15.27
C PHE A 14 -3.55 -34.03 -14.15
N PRO A 15 -2.42 -34.65 -13.73
CA PRO A 15 -1.56 -34.07 -12.70
C PRO A 15 -0.81 -32.82 -13.18
N ALA A 16 -0.38 -32.80 -14.46
CA ALA A 16 0.38 -31.70 -15.03
C ALA A 16 -0.47 -30.43 -15.20
N VAL A 17 -1.74 -30.57 -15.60
CA VAL A 17 -2.67 -29.43 -15.74
C VAL A 17 -3.08 -28.86 -14.38
N MET A 18 -3.28 -29.71 -13.37
CA MET A 18 -3.54 -29.26 -11.99
C MET A 18 -2.35 -28.48 -11.41
N LEU A 19 -1.12 -28.92 -11.64
CA LEU A 19 0.08 -28.22 -11.18
C LEU A 19 0.23 -26.84 -11.88
N ALA A 20 -0.05 -26.75 -13.19
CA ALA A 20 -0.03 -25.48 -13.92
C ALA A 20 -1.11 -24.48 -13.44
N ALA A 21 -2.28 -24.96 -13.01
CA ALA A 21 -3.33 -24.11 -12.44
C ALA A 21 -2.99 -23.56 -11.05
N VAL A 22 -2.15 -24.26 -10.27
CA VAL A 22 -1.63 -23.76 -8.98
C VAL A 22 -0.61 -22.63 -9.21
N PHE A 23 0.24 -22.74 -10.25
CA PHE A 23 1.20 -21.68 -10.59
C PHE A 23 0.55 -20.42 -11.18
N LEU A 24 -0.61 -20.53 -11.84
CA LEU A 24 -1.33 -19.37 -12.40
C LEU A 24 -2.03 -18.50 -11.35
N ARG A 25 -2.15 -18.95 -10.09
CA ARG A 25 -2.70 -18.16 -8.98
C ARG A 25 -1.67 -17.24 -8.30
N ALA A 26 -0.40 -17.31 -8.68
CA ALA A 26 0.67 -16.52 -8.07
C ALA A 26 0.83 -15.12 -8.69
N LEU A 27 -0.06 -14.67 -9.57
CA LEU A 27 -0.28 -13.24 -9.83
C LEU A 27 -1.09 -12.63 -8.67
N VAL A 28 -0.61 -12.85 -7.45
CA VAL A 28 -1.03 -12.05 -6.30
C VAL A 28 -0.36 -10.71 -6.53
N THR A 29 -1.07 -9.78 -7.17
CA THR A 29 -0.71 -8.37 -7.06
C THR A 29 -0.57 -8.09 -5.56
N PRO A 30 0.57 -7.54 -5.10
CA PRO A 30 0.70 -7.21 -3.69
C PRO A 30 -0.50 -6.33 -3.34
N ALA A 31 -1.28 -6.76 -2.34
CA ALA A 31 -2.37 -5.96 -1.83
C ALA A 31 -1.76 -4.65 -1.33
N GLN A 32 -1.87 -3.57 -2.11
CA GLN A 32 -1.66 -2.23 -1.57
C GLN A 32 -2.62 -2.07 -0.41
N SER A 33 -2.15 -1.55 0.73
CA SER A 33 -3.03 -1.45 1.89
C SER A 33 -4.23 -0.57 1.59
N GLU A 34 -5.34 -0.87 2.22
CA GLU A 34 -6.43 0.07 2.36
C GLU A 34 -5.98 1.18 3.33
N VAL A 35 -5.47 2.29 2.79
CA VAL A 35 -5.30 3.54 3.56
C VAL A 35 -6.66 4.23 3.60
N TYR A 36 -7.09 4.69 4.76
CA TYR A 36 -8.41 5.27 4.94
C TYR A 36 -8.38 6.80 4.99
N ALA A 37 -9.43 7.43 4.51
CA ALA A 37 -9.77 8.84 4.75
C ALA A 37 -10.37 9.02 6.16
N PRO A 38 -10.54 10.27 6.65
CA PRO A 38 -11.06 10.52 8.00
C PRO A 38 -12.48 9.99 8.22
N ASN A 39 -13.24 9.80 7.14
CA ASN A 39 -14.59 9.24 7.17
C ASN A 39 -14.62 7.70 7.22
N GLY A 40 -13.45 7.04 7.33
CA GLY A 40 -13.33 5.58 7.39
C GLY A 40 -13.47 4.87 6.04
N VAL A 41 -13.56 5.61 4.93
CA VAL A 41 -13.58 5.04 3.58
C VAL A 41 -12.15 4.93 3.05
N VAL A 42 -11.85 3.88 2.29
CA VAL A 42 -10.55 3.75 1.61
C VAL A 42 -10.29 4.96 0.73
N LEU A 43 -9.07 5.50 0.75
CA LEU A 43 -8.66 6.62 -0.08
C LEU A 43 -8.97 6.35 -1.55
N SER A 44 -9.69 7.28 -2.16
CA SER A 44 -9.95 7.23 -3.59
C SER A 44 -8.68 7.57 -4.39
N PRO A 45 -8.62 7.23 -5.70
CA PRO A 45 -7.54 7.68 -6.56
C PRO A 45 -7.35 9.20 -6.57
N THR A 46 -8.43 9.96 -6.42
CA THR A 46 -8.40 11.42 -6.33
C THR A 46 -7.76 11.89 -5.03
N ASP A 47 -8.03 11.22 -3.91
CA ASP A 47 -7.40 11.56 -2.63
C ASP A 47 -5.90 11.28 -2.65
N TRP A 48 -5.50 10.14 -3.24
CA TRP A 48 -4.08 9.81 -3.46
C TRP A 48 -3.34 10.84 -4.32
N ALA A 49 -4.03 11.42 -5.31
CA ALA A 49 -3.49 12.42 -6.22
C ALA A 49 -3.55 13.86 -5.66
N LYS A 50 -4.15 14.07 -4.48
CA LYS A 50 -4.28 15.40 -3.89
C LYS A 50 -2.89 15.98 -3.59
N ALA A 51 -2.58 17.12 -4.18
CA ALA A 51 -1.27 17.76 -4.07
C ALA A 51 -1.22 18.79 -2.92
N SER A 52 -0.02 19.02 -2.38
CA SER A 52 0.26 20.10 -1.45
C SER A 52 -0.02 21.48 -2.07
N THR A 53 -0.41 22.43 -1.23
CA THR A 53 -0.79 23.80 -1.62
C THR A 53 0.36 24.81 -1.53
N ASP A 54 1.48 24.41 -0.93
CA ASP A 54 2.72 25.18 -0.78
C ASP A 54 3.55 25.36 -2.07
N GLY A 55 3.01 24.97 -3.23
CA GLY A 55 3.69 25.10 -4.53
C GLY A 55 4.71 23.99 -4.85
N LYS A 56 4.97 23.05 -3.93
CA LYS A 56 5.86 21.90 -4.19
C LYS A 56 5.19 20.77 -4.98
N SER A 57 3.86 20.79 -5.09
CA SER A 57 3.05 19.81 -5.82
C SER A 57 3.27 18.36 -5.37
N VAL A 58 3.54 18.14 -4.08
CA VAL A 58 3.75 16.79 -3.53
C VAL A 58 2.40 16.11 -3.39
N THR A 59 2.22 14.91 -3.94
CA THR A 59 0.96 14.17 -3.77
C THR A 59 0.92 13.39 -2.47
N VAL A 60 -0.28 13.03 -2.00
CA VAL A 60 -0.45 12.14 -0.82
C VAL A 60 0.30 10.84 -1.05
N LYS A 61 0.24 10.30 -2.28
CA LYS A 61 0.96 9.10 -2.66
C LYS A 61 2.47 9.25 -2.50
N ASP A 62 3.04 10.35 -2.99
CA ASP A 62 4.49 10.58 -2.90
C ASP A 62 4.95 10.68 -1.46
N ALA A 63 4.22 11.45 -0.64
CA ALA A 63 4.52 11.69 0.76
C ALA A 63 4.49 10.39 1.58
N LEU A 64 3.41 9.60 1.47
CA LEU A 64 3.26 8.39 2.29
C LEU A 64 4.17 7.24 1.80
N THR A 65 4.38 7.11 0.49
CA THR A 65 5.25 6.04 -0.06
C THR A 65 6.73 6.28 0.27
N ASN A 66 7.13 7.54 0.44
CA ASN A 66 8.52 7.93 0.72
C ASN A 66 8.66 8.68 2.05
N SER A 67 7.79 8.38 3.02
CA SER A 67 7.91 8.91 4.39
C SER A 67 9.16 8.37 5.08
N GLU A 68 9.74 9.16 5.97
CA GLU A 68 10.85 8.74 6.84
C GLU A 68 10.44 7.70 7.88
N ASN A 69 9.16 7.64 8.22
CA ASN A 69 8.68 6.70 9.22
C ASN A 69 8.33 5.36 8.57
N SER A 70 9.04 4.30 8.98
CA SER A 70 8.84 2.97 8.41
C SER A 70 7.42 2.44 8.61
N MET A 71 6.74 2.74 9.73
CA MET A 71 5.36 2.30 9.97
C MET A 71 4.38 2.88 8.94
N ILE A 72 4.62 4.10 8.46
CA ILE A 72 3.83 4.69 7.38
C ILE A 72 4.12 3.96 6.07
N THR A 73 5.39 3.76 5.72
CA THR A 73 5.72 3.07 4.45
C THR A 73 5.27 1.60 4.44
N ASP A 74 5.33 0.91 5.58
CA ASP A 74 4.86 -0.46 5.78
C ASP A 74 3.34 -0.52 5.74
N GLY A 75 2.69 0.47 6.38
CA GLY A 75 1.27 0.74 6.24
C GLY A 75 0.86 0.79 4.78
N VAL A 76 1.40 1.72 3.98
CA VAL A 76 1.08 1.86 2.54
C VAL A 76 1.32 0.57 1.73
N LYS A 77 2.38 -0.17 2.05
CA LYS A 77 2.74 -1.44 1.38
C LYS A 77 1.79 -2.60 1.70
N GLY A 78 0.90 -2.45 2.68
CA GLY A 78 0.02 -3.54 3.11
C GLY A 78 0.73 -4.57 3.97
N VAL A 79 1.73 -4.16 4.75
CA VAL A 79 2.32 -5.04 5.76
C VAL A 79 1.26 -5.35 6.81
N ASP A 80 1.06 -6.65 7.07
CA ASP A 80 0.04 -7.13 8.00
C ASP A 80 0.18 -6.49 9.39
N GLY A 81 -0.97 -6.18 9.99
CA GLY A 81 -1.04 -5.51 11.27
C GLY A 81 -0.96 -3.98 11.23
N TYR A 82 -0.57 -3.35 10.11
CA TYR A 82 -0.60 -1.88 9.99
C TYR A 82 -1.86 -1.37 9.30
N THR A 83 -2.41 -0.29 9.82
CA THR A 83 -3.51 0.44 9.19
C THR A 83 -3.25 1.93 9.29
N LEU A 84 -3.43 2.66 8.19
CA LEU A 84 -3.24 4.10 8.13
C LEU A 84 -4.56 4.80 7.92
N THR A 85 -4.78 5.89 8.64
CA THR A 85 -5.88 6.81 8.40
C THR A 85 -5.31 8.21 8.19
N VAL A 86 -5.54 8.79 7.01
CA VAL A 86 -5.25 10.20 6.76
C VAL A 86 -6.33 11.00 7.47
N MET A 87 -5.97 11.70 8.54
CA MET A 87 -6.86 12.51 9.36
C MET A 87 -7.06 13.92 8.80
N SER A 88 -6.03 14.46 8.14
CA SER A 88 -6.11 15.74 7.43
C SER A 88 -5.21 15.72 6.18
N PHE A 89 -5.63 16.50 5.18
CA PHE A 89 -4.90 16.64 3.92
C PHE A 89 -4.35 18.06 3.79
N TRP A 90 -3.02 18.18 3.83
CA TRP A 90 -2.28 19.41 3.51
C TRP A 90 -2.66 20.60 4.36
N ASP A 91 -2.50 20.45 5.67
CA ASP A 91 -2.58 21.58 6.58
C ASP A 91 -1.36 22.48 6.36
N ALA A 92 -1.60 23.77 6.14
CA ALA A 92 -0.54 24.73 5.85
C ALA A 92 0.39 24.94 7.04
N ALA A 93 1.71 24.92 6.80
CA ALA A 93 2.72 25.20 7.81
C ALA A 93 3.94 25.94 7.26
N PRO A 94 4.72 26.64 8.12
CA PRO A 94 5.84 27.48 7.69
C PRO A 94 6.92 26.77 6.86
N ASN A 95 7.14 25.47 7.10
CA ASN A 95 8.20 24.70 6.46
C ASN A 95 7.66 23.76 5.35
N GLY A 96 6.37 23.81 5.07
CA GLY A 96 5.69 22.94 4.12
C GLY A 96 4.41 22.38 4.68
N ASP A 97 3.44 22.15 3.81
CA ASP A 97 2.15 21.57 4.20
C ASP A 97 2.33 20.15 4.74
N TYR A 98 1.47 19.72 5.66
CA TYR A 98 1.57 18.38 6.24
C TYR A 98 0.27 17.58 6.12
N LEU A 99 0.44 16.27 6.03
CA LEU A 99 -0.62 15.28 6.23
C LEU A 99 -0.60 14.84 7.69
N THR A 100 -1.75 14.78 8.35
CA THR A 100 -1.86 14.14 9.66
C THR A 100 -2.30 12.70 9.47
N ILE A 101 -1.52 11.75 9.98
CA ILE A 101 -1.73 10.30 9.81
C ILE A 101 -1.89 9.64 11.17
N GLU A 102 -3.02 8.98 11.40
CA GLU A 102 -3.14 8.01 12.49
C GLU A 102 -2.60 6.67 11.99
N VAL A 103 -1.61 6.14 12.71
CA VAL A 103 -1.04 4.81 12.46
C VAL A 103 -1.59 3.88 13.53
N ARG A 104 -2.27 2.81 13.09
CA ARG A 104 -2.66 1.71 13.96
C ARG A 104 -1.80 0.49 13.73
N GLN A 105 -1.44 -0.17 14.81
CA GLN A 105 -0.77 -1.47 14.81
C GLN A 105 -1.65 -2.47 15.57
N HIS A 106 -2.02 -3.57 14.91
CA HIS A 106 -2.90 -4.62 15.44
C HIS A 106 -4.20 -4.06 16.05
N GLY A 107 -4.80 -3.08 15.37
CA GLY A 107 -6.08 -2.46 15.76
C GLY A 107 -6.00 -1.35 16.81
N SER A 108 -4.84 -1.15 17.45
CA SER A 108 -4.61 -0.09 18.44
C SER A 108 -3.87 1.09 17.81
N VAL A 109 -4.14 2.31 18.26
CA VAL A 109 -3.39 3.50 17.83
C VAL A 109 -1.94 3.36 18.32
N ALA A 110 -1.01 3.29 17.38
CA ALA A 110 0.42 3.17 17.63
C ALA A 110 1.11 4.54 17.60
N ALA A 111 0.72 5.42 16.68
CA ALA A 111 1.28 6.77 16.55
C ALA A 111 0.31 7.73 15.85
N ASN A 112 0.51 9.02 16.09
CA ASN A 112 -0.08 10.09 15.30
C ASN A 112 1.06 10.90 14.67
N CYS A 113 1.18 10.82 13.36
CA CYS A 113 2.31 11.34 12.63
C CYS A 113 1.91 12.55 11.77
N ARG A 114 2.88 13.42 11.50
CA ARG A 114 2.80 14.47 10.48
C ARG A 114 3.83 14.19 9.41
N VAL A 115 3.37 14.01 8.17
CA VAL A 115 4.26 13.86 7.00
C VAL A 115 4.25 15.17 6.24
N SER A 116 5.40 15.84 6.16
CA SER A 116 5.56 17.13 5.48
C SER A 116 5.71 16.95 3.96
N SER A 117 5.33 17.98 3.20
CA SER A 117 5.73 18.16 1.81
C SER A 117 7.23 18.52 1.66
N ALA A 118 7.92 18.86 2.75
CA ALA A 118 9.36 19.03 2.78
C ALA A 118 10.08 17.68 2.81
N LYS A 119 11.27 17.63 2.22
CA LYS A 119 12.14 16.46 2.25
C LYS A 119 13.34 16.70 3.14
N ASP A 120 13.77 15.66 3.85
CA ASP A 120 15.14 15.54 4.32
C ASP A 120 15.84 14.44 3.50
N GLY A 121 16.84 14.84 2.72
CA GLY A 121 17.44 14.01 1.68
C GLY A 121 16.45 13.50 0.63
N SER A 122 16.21 12.18 0.59
CA SER A 122 15.34 11.52 -0.40
C SER A 122 13.90 11.31 0.07
N THR A 123 13.67 11.41 1.38
CA THR A 123 12.43 11.07 2.07
C THR A 123 11.69 12.31 2.53
N PHE A 124 10.39 12.19 2.78
CA PHE A 124 9.57 13.28 3.30
C PHE A 124 9.64 13.34 4.83
N ASP A 125 9.98 14.52 5.35
CA ASP A 125 10.12 14.77 6.78
C ASP A 125 8.88 14.30 7.52
N THR A 126 9.07 13.43 8.50
CA THR A 126 7.98 12.80 9.24
C THR A 126 8.20 12.89 10.74
N THR A 127 7.27 13.53 11.44
CA THR A 127 7.29 13.62 12.90
C THR A 127 6.17 12.76 13.49
N CYS A 128 6.53 11.80 14.34
CA CYS A 128 5.66 11.04 15.24
C CYS A 128 6.26 11.16 16.65
#